data_AF-A0A7S3IP80-F1
#
_entry.id   AF-A0A7S3IP80-F1
#
_cell.length_a   1.000
_cell.length_b   1.000
_cell.length_c   1.000
_cell.angle_alpha   90.00
_cell.angle_beta   90.00
_cell.angle_gamma   90.00
#
_symmetry.space_group_name_H-M   'P 1'
#
loop_
_entity.id
_entity.type
_entity.pdbx_description
1 polymer ?
#
loop_
_entity_poly.entity_id
_entity_poly.type
_entity_poly.pdbx_seq_one_letter_code
_entity_poly.pdbx_strand_id
1 'polypeptide(L)'
;MTIEYLEFAFMSGKVKGPAYSKECRNLLNQVKVQVDRISGFKGLSDFMQKYDLTHCKSALTNIKRDSPSDTGTGQNTTLIVDITQKYVSSMDVIEVLPQVDNVYPQIQDLLASLKTFSDISASSPIMTQVSKWVAELEKKGATECLDEEEIRQLKMDLTRSYEGFKQML
;
A
#
# COMPACT_ATOMS: atom_id res chain seq x y z
N MET A 1 15.44 -4.76 21.60
CA MET A 1 15.84 -5.90 20.74
C MET A 1 14.69 -6.86 20.40
N THR A 2 13.62 -6.98 21.20
CA THR A 2 12.48 -7.88 20.87
C THR A 2 11.76 -7.54 19.57
N ILE A 3 11.60 -6.24 19.25
CA ILE A 3 10.99 -5.80 17.98
C ILE A 3 11.84 -6.25 16.78
N GLU A 4 13.17 -6.18 16.85
CA GLU A 4 14.07 -6.61 15.76
C GLU A 4 13.96 -8.11 15.48
N TYR A 5 13.85 -8.93 16.53
CA TYR A 5 13.63 -10.38 16.36
C TYR A 5 12.24 -10.70 15.81
N LEU A 6 11.23 -9.91 16.17
CA LEU A 6 9.88 -10.03 15.62
C LEU A 6 9.87 -9.70 14.12
N GLU A 7 10.61 -8.67 13.70
CA GLU A 7 10.83 -8.36 12.28
C GLU A 7 11.52 -9.50 11.55
N PHE A 8 12.63 -10.01 12.09
CA PHE A 8 13.34 -11.12 11.49
C PHE A 8 12.47 -12.38 11.35
N ALA A 9 11.65 -12.69 12.38
CA ALA A 9 10.74 -13.82 12.36
C ALA A 9 9.61 -13.64 11.33
N PHE A 10 9.16 -12.40 11.13
CA PHE A 10 8.17 -12.05 10.11
C PHE A 10 8.75 -12.18 8.70
N MET A 11 9.92 -11.60 8.44
CA MET A 11 10.65 -11.70 7.17
C MET A 11 11.01 -13.15 6.83
N SER A 12 11.32 -13.97 7.84
CA SER A 12 11.61 -15.40 7.67
C SER A 12 10.36 -16.28 7.53
N GLY A 13 9.15 -15.70 7.51
CA GLY A 13 7.89 -16.43 7.39
C GLY A 13 7.47 -17.26 8.62
N LYS A 14 8.15 -17.10 9.76
CA LYS A 14 7.86 -17.83 11.01
C LYS A 14 6.63 -17.26 11.73
N VAL A 15 6.28 -16.01 11.47
CA VAL A 15 5.11 -15.31 12.02
C VAL A 15 4.27 -14.78 10.87
N LYS A 16 2.94 -14.87 10.97
CA LYS A 16 2.00 -14.37 9.94
C LYS A 16 1.54 -12.95 10.27
N GLY A 17 1.18 -12.17 9.25
CA GLY A 17 0.82 -10.74 9.36
C GLY A 17 -0.07 -10.37 10.54
N PRO A 18 -1.25 -11.00 10.75
CA PRO A 18 -2.15 -10.65 11.85
C PRO A 18 -1.53 -10.84 13.25
N ALA A 19 -0.73 -11.89 13.43
CA ALA A 19 -0.03 -12.16 14.69
C ALA A 19 1.14 -11.19 14.89
N TYR A 20 1.90 -10.91 13.83
CA TYR A 20 2.97 -9.92 13.82
C TYR A 20 2.46 -8.52 14.21
N SER A 21 1.39 -8.03 13.57
CA SER A 21 0.85 -6.69 13.83
C SER A 21 0.30 -6.55 15.26
N LYS A 22 -0.27 -7.62 15.83
CA LYS A 22 -0.72 -7.62 17.23
C LYS A 22 0.46 -7.53 18.19
N GLU A 23 1.45 -8.41 18.03
CA GLU A 23 2.60 -8.46 18.94
C GLU A 23 3.49 -7.22 18.82
N CYS A 24 3.68 -6.68 17.61
CA CYS A 24 4.47 -5.48 17.41
C CYS A 24 3.81 -4.25 18.09
N ARG A 25 2.48 -4.11 18.00
CA ARG A 25 1.74 -3.07 18.76
C ARG A 25 1.86 -3.22 20.26
N ASN A 26 1.81 -4.45 20.79
CA ASN A 26 2.03 -4.71 22.21
C ASN A 26 3.43 -4.26 22.65
N LEU A 27 4.46 -4.61 21.87
CA LEU A 27 5.85 -4.24 22.15
C LEU A 27 6.07 -2.72 22.07
N LEU A 28 5.47 -2.03 21.09
CA LEU A 28 5.53 -0.58 20.98
C LEU A 28 4.89 0.13 22.19
N ASN A 29 3.73 -0.36 22.65
CA ASN A 29 3.10 0.15 23.86
C ASN A 29 3.97 -0.07 25.10
N GLN A 30 4.63 -1.23 25.21
CA GLN A 30 5.58 -1.49 26.29
C GLN A 30 6.76 -0.51 26.24
N VAL A 31 7.33 -0.26 25.05
CA VAL A 31 8.44 0.70 24.90
C VAL A 31 8.03 2.08 25.39
N LYS A 32 6.84 2.58 25.01
CA LYS A 32 6.33 3.88 25.50
C LYS A 32 6.25 3.95 27.01
N VAL A 33 5.54 2.97 27.61
CA VAL A 33 5.35 2.91 29.07
C VAL A 33 6.70 2.84 29.81
N GLN A 34 7.70 2.18 29.23
CA GLN A 34 9.02 2.08 29.84
C GLN A 34 9.85 3.35 29.64
N VAL A 35 9.78 4.00 28.48
CA VAL A 35 10.44 5.29 28.23
C VAL A 35 9.96 6.35 29.21
N ASP A 36 8.64 6.41 29.45
CA ASP A 36 8.04 7.36 30.40
C ASP A 36 8.48 7.12 31.86
N ARG A 37 8.94 5.91 32.19
CA ARG A 37 9.43 5.53 33.53
C ARG A 37 10.91 5.83 33.75
N ILE A 38 11.67 6.11 32.68
CA ILE A 38 13.12 6.32 32.77
C ILE A 38 13.41 7.82 32.95
N SER A 39 13.72 8.21 34.18
CA SER A 39 14.20 9.56 34.49
C SER A 39 15.56 9.80 33.81
N GLY A 40 15.62 10.78 32.90
CA GLY A 40 16.85 11.14 32.18
C GLY A 40 17.04 10.46 30.82
N PHE A 41 15.97 9.91 30.24
CA PHE A 41 16.00 9.42 28.85
C PHE A 41 16.23 10.60 27.88
N LYS A 42 17.38 10.59 27.20
CA LYS A 42 17.78 11.66 26.25
C LYS A 42 17.36 11.41 24.81
N GLY A 43 16.82 10.23 24.52
CA GLY A 43 16.35 9.84 23.20
C GLY A 43 16.85 8.46 22.77
N LEU A 44 16.19 7.90 21.75
CA LEU A 44 16.50 6.58 21.20
C LEU A 44 17.90 6.51 20.59
N SER A 45 18.38 7.59 19.97
CA SER A 45 19.71 7.64 19.37
C SER A 45 20.83 7.46 20.41
N ASP A 46 20.74 8.18 21.53
CA ASP A 46 21.70 8.08 22.64
C ASP A 46 21.63 6.70 23.29
N PHE A 47 20.43 6.14 23.42
CA PHE A 47 20.24 4.77 23.93
C PHE A 47 20.90 3.74 23.00
N MET A 48 20.70 3.85 21.69
CA MET A 48 21.29 2.92 20.73
C MET A 48 22.81 3.01 20.70
N GLN A 49 23.37 4.22 20.80
CA GLN A 49 24.82 4.41 20.86
C GLN A 49 25.40 3.87 22.17
N LYS A 50 24.73 4.11 23.30
CA LYS A 50 25.17 3.65 24.62
C LYS A 50 25.23 2.12 24.74
N TYR A 51 24.31 1.42 24.07
CA TYR A 51 24.20 -0.05 24.14
C TYR A 51 24.64 -0.76 22.85
N ASP A 52 25.29 -0.05 21.93
CA ASP A 52 25.77 -0.56 20.63
C ASP A 52 24.69 -1.33 19.82
N LEU A 53 23.49 -0.76 19.76
CA LEU A 53 22.33 -1.34 19.07
C LEU A 53 22.23 -0.87 17.62
N THR A 54 23.34 -0.51 16.98
CA THR A 54 23.41 0.05 15.62
C THR A 54 22.83 -0.88 14.54
N HIS A 55 22.79 -2.19 14.82
CA HIS A 55 22.22 -3.23 13.98
C HIS A 55 20.68 -3.31 14.07
N CYS A 56 20.04 -2.70 15.08
CA CYS A 56 18.58 -2.74 15.29
C CYS A 56 17.85 -1.61 14.54
N LYS A 57 18.06 -1.53 13.23
CA LYS A 57 17.51 -0.43 12.41
C LYS A 57 16.00 -0.55 12.23
N SER A 58 15.47 -1.76 12.12
CA SER A 58 14.05 -2.03 11.88
C SER A 58 13.22 -1.66 13.11
N ALA A 59 13.69 -2.07 14.29
CA ALA A 59 13.10 -1.70 15.57
C ALA A 59 13.09 -0.18 15.78
N LEU A 60 14.16 0.52 15.42
CA LEU A 60 14.22 1.98 15.53
C LEU A 60 13.16 2.66 14.65
N THR A 61 13.00 2.20 13.42
CA THR A 61 12.00 2.73 12.48
C THR A 61 10.59 2.54 13.03
N ASN A 62 10.26 1.36 13.57
CA ASN A 62 8.95 1.09 14.15
C ASN A 62 8.66 1.94 15.38
N ILE A 63 9.64 2.11 16.25
CA ILE A 63 9.49 2.93 17.47
C ILE A 63 9.32 4.40 17.08
N LYS A 64 10.07 4.91 16.10
CA LYS A 64 9.92 6.28 15.60
C LYS A 64 8.56 6.54 14.94
N ARG A 65 8.03 5.55 14.22
CA ARG A 65 6.74 5.65 13.51
C ARG A 65 5.55 5.31 14.40
N ASP A 66 5.79 4.77 15.58
CA ASP A 66 4.76 4.28 16.50
C ASP A 66 3.79 3.26 15.86
N SER A 67 4.31 2.49 14.90
CA SER A 67 3.52 1.54 14.13
C SER A 67 4.41 0.41 13.59
N PRO A 68 3.94 -0.86 13.55
CA PRO A 68 4.71 -1.99 13.02
C PRO A 68 5.09 -1.73 11.56
N SER A 69 6.39 -1.69 11.21
CA SER A 69 6.79 -1.53 9.81
C SER A 69 6.00 -2.51 8.97
N ASP A 70 5.35 -2.00 7.93
CA ASP A 70 4.67 -2.83 6.93
C ASP A 70 5.68 -3.56 6.03
N THR A 71 6.83 -3.95 6.59
CA THR A 71 7.81 -4.83 5.95
C THR A 71 7.30 -6.26 6.02
N GLY A 72 6.18 -6.54 5.36
CA GLY A 72 5.71 -7.88 5.01
C GLY A 72 4.21 -8.10 5.16
N THR A 73 3.73 -9.28 4.82
CA THR A 73 2.74 -9.56 3.77
C THR A 73 1.25 -9.65 4.18
N GLY A 74 0.76 -8.87 5.14
CA GLY A 74 -0.62 -9.02 5.64
C GLY A 74 -1.67 -8.15 4.94
N GLN A 75 -1.71 -6.88 5.34
CA GLN A 75 -2.66 -5.89 4.80
C GLN A 75 -2.25 -5.47 3.38
N ASN A 76 -0.97 -5.20 3.15
CA ASN A 76 -0.47 -4.90 1.82
C ASN A 76 -0.74 -6.03 0.84
N THR A 77 -0.58 -7.30 1.20
CA THR A 77 -0.89 -8.42 0.28
C THR A 77 -2.38 -8.52 -0.04
N THR A 78 -3.26 -8.26 0.93
CA THR A 78 -4.71 -8.22 0.67
C THR A 78 -5.06 -7.05 -0.26
N LEU A 79 -4.49 -5.87 -0.03
CA LEU A 79 -4.66 -4.69 -0.90
C LEU A 79 -4.05 -4.88 -2.29
N ILE A 80 -2.89 -5.53 -2.39
CA ILE A 80 -2.24 -5.88 -3.67
C ILE A 80 -3.12 -6.82 -4.47
N VAL A 81 -3.68 -7.85 -3.82
CA VAL A 81 -4.61 -8.79 -4.47
C VAL A 81 -5.88 -8.06 -4.90
N ASP A 82 -6.44 -7.20 -4.05
CA ASP A 82 -7.61 -6.38 -4.37
C ASP A 82 -7.35 -5.47 -5.58
N ILE A 83 -6.28 -4.68 -5.56
CA ILE A 83 -5.88 -3.78 -6.66
C ILE A 83 -5.62 -4.59 -7.94
N THR A 84 -4.93 -5.73 -7.85
CA THR A 84 -4.69 -6.62 -8.98
C THR A 84 -5.99 -7.13 -9.59
N GLN A 85 -6.93 -7.57 -8.75
CA GLN A 85 -8.25 -8.01 -9.19
C GLN A 85 -9.01 -6.87 -9.85
N LYS A 86 -8.97 -5.66 -9.29
CA LYS A 86 -9.62 -4.47 -9.86
C LYS A 86 -9.04 -4.06 -11.21
N TYR A 87 -7.72 -4.19 -11.41
CA TYR A 87 -7.12 -3.99 -12.73
C TYR A 87 -7.65 -4.98 -13.76
N VAL A 88 -7.65 -6.28 -13.43
CA VAL A 88 -8.15 -7.34 -14.32
C VAL A 88 -9.63 -7.12 -14.61
N SER A 89 -10.46 -6.96 -13.58
CA SER A 89 -11.89 -6.73 -13.73
C SER A 89 -12.21 -5.47 -14.53
N SER A 90 -11.45 -4.39 -14.35
CA SER A 90 -11.60 -3.18 -15.18
C SER A 90 -11.31 -3.45 -16.65
N MET A 91 -10.20 -4.16 -16.94
CA MET A 91 -9.83 -4.52 -18.33
C MET A 91 -10.87 -5.44 -18.99
N ASP A 92 -11.40 -6.42 -18.24
CA ASP A 92 -12.42 -7.34 -18.72
C ASP A 92 -13.74 -6.62 -19.01
N VAL A 93 -14.19 -5.72 -18.13
CA VAL A 93 -15.43 -4.94 -18.31
C VAL A 93 -15.34 -4.06 -19.55
N ILE A 94 -14.18 -3.44 -19.81
CA ILE A 94 -13.98 -2.63 -21.02
C ILE A 94 -14.13 -3.47 -22.30
N GLU A 95 -13.75 -4.75 -22.28
CA GLU A 95 -13.91 -5.64 -23.45
C GLU A 95 -15.35 -6.11 -23.65
N VAL A 96 -16.06 -6.43 -22.56
CA VAL A 96 -17.38 -7.08 -22.63
C VAL A 96 -18.53 -6.07 -22.65
N LEU A 97 -18.42 -4.99 -21.88
CA LEU A 97 -19.47 -3.99 -21.65
C LEU A 97 -18.89 -2.56 -21.74
N PRO A 98 -18.61 -2.06 -22.96
CA PRO A 98 -17.92 -0.79 -23.18
C PRO A 98 -18.77 0.46 -22.88
N GLN A 99 -19.96 0.32 -22.29
CA GLN A 99 -20.77 1.46 -21.86
C GLN A 99 -20.16 2.17 -20.65
N VAL A 100 -20.25 3.49 -20.63
CA VAL A 100 -19.64 4.34 -19.59
C VAL A 100 -20.19 4.00 -18.20
N ASP A 101 -21.48 3.72 -18.05
CA ASP A 101 -22.10 3.30 -16.79
C ASP A 101 -21.52 2.00 -16.20
N ASN A 102 -21.01 1.10 -17.04
CA ASN A 102 -20.34 -0.13 -16.62
C ASN A 102 -18.86 0.10 -16.33
N VAL A 103 -18.17 0.88 -17.17
CA VAL A 103 -16.72 1.10 -17.08
C VAL A 103 -16.35 2.10 -15.97
N TYR A 104 -17.05 3.24 -15.88
CA TYR A 104 -16.72 4.32 -14.96
C TYR A 104 -16.63 3.87 -13.49
N PRO A 105 -17.60 3.12 -12.93
CA PRO A 105 -17.52 2.67 -11.54
C PRO A 105 -16.32 1.77 -11.26
N GLN A 106 -15.90 0.94 -12.23
CA GLN A 106 -14.74 0.05 -12.08
C GLN A 106 -13.43 0.85 -12.00
N ILE A 107 -13.26 1.84 -12.90
CA ILE A 107 -12.06 2.69 -12.90
C ILE A 107 -12.02 3.59 -11.66
N GLN A 108 -13.19 4.08 -11.21
CA GLN A 108 -13.30 4.87 -9.99
C GLN A 108 -12.95 4.06 -8.74
N ASP A 109 -13.43 2.81 -8.65
CA ASP A 109 -13.13 1.91 -7.53
C ASP A 109 -11.65 1.47 -7.53
N LEU A 110 -11.07 1.23 -8.71
CA LEU A 110 -9.63 1.01 -8.87
C LEU A 110 -8.83 2.21 -8.34
N LEU A 111 -9.21 3.43 -8.72
CA LEU A 111 -8.55 4.65 -8.24
C LEU A 111 -8.66 4.79 -6.72
N ALA A 112 -9.82 4.47 -6.15
CA ALA A 112 -10.03 4.48 -4.71
C ALA A 112 -9.09 3.50 -4.00
N SER A 113 -8.99 2.25 -4.46
CA SER A 113 -8.04 1.27 -3.90
C SER A 113 -6.59 1.73 -4.05
N LEU A 114 -6.20 2.29 -5.20
CA LEU A 114 -4.84 2.82 -5.39
C LEU A 114 -4.51 3.94 -4.40
N LYS A 115 -5.48 4.81 -4.06
CA LYS A 115 -5.29 5.88 -3.06
C LYS A 115 -5.12 5.35 -1.63
N THR A 116 -5.64 4.16 -1.34
CA THR A 116 -5.44 3.52 -0.03
C THR A 116 -4.06 2.89 0.12
N PHE A 117 -3.34 2.68 -0.99
CA PHE A 117 -2.02 2.07 -0.98
C PHE A 117 -0.94 3.12 -0.69
N SER A 118 -0.43 3.12 0.55
CA SER A 118 0.47 4.15 1.07
C SER A 118 1.79 4.30 0.31
N ASP A 119 2.23 3.26 -0.39
CA ASP A 119 3.52 3.26 -1.11
C ASP A 119 3.41 3.95 -2.48
N ILE A 120 2.18 4.24 -2.96
CA ILE A 120 1.96 5.03 -4.16
C ILE A 120 1.83 6.50 -3.80
N SER A 121 2.84 7.29 -4.19
CA SER A 121 2.73 8.75 -4.12
C SER A 121 1.55 9.24 -4.97
N ALA A 122 0.85 10.26 -4.47
CA ALA A 122 -0.24 10.93 -5.18
C ALA A 122 0.20 11.52 -6.54
N SER A 123 1.50 11.83 -6.70
CA SER A 123 2.09 12.32 -7.95
C SER A 123 2.65 11.22 -8.85
N SER A 124 2.40 9.94 -8.53
CA SER A 124 2.93 8.83 -9.33
C SER A 124 2.31 8.80 -10.73
N PRO A 125 3.05 8.29 -11.73
CA PRO A 125 2.50 8.06 -13.07
C PRO A 125 1.25 7.16 -13.04
N ILE A 126 1.24 6.16 -12.15
CA ILE A 126 0.12 5.22 -11.94
C ILE A 126 -1.15 5.98 -11.56
N MET A 127 -1.07 6.81 -10.52
CA MET A 127 -2.20 7.60 -10.00
C MET A 127 -2.69 8.62 -11.02
N THR A 128 -1.75 9.29 -11.70
CA THR A 128 -2.05 10.31 -12.70
C THR A 128 -2.80 9.71 -13.89
N GLN A 129 -2.37 8.54 -14.36
CA GLN A 129 -2.97 7.86 -15.50
C GLN A 129 -4.41 7.42 -15.21
N VAL A 130 -4.65 6.77 -14.08
CA VAL A 130 -6.01 6.31 -13.71
C VAL A 130 -6.92 7.49 -13.42
N SER A 131 -6.43 8.53 -12.75
CA SER A 131 -7.21 9.75 -12.48
C SER A 131 -7.62 10.49 -13.75
N LYS A 132 -6.74 10.53 -14.76
CA LYS A 132 -7.06 11.10 -16.08
C LYS A 132 -8.26 10.39 -16.69
N TRP A 133 -8.28 9.06 -16.67
CA TRP A 133 -9.39 8.29 -17.25
C TRP A 133 -10.69 8.43 -16.48
N VAL A 134 -10.66 8.53 -15.15
CA VAL A 134 -11.86 8.87 -14.35
C VAL A 134 -12.43 10.21 -14.81
N ALA A 135 -11.58 11.24 -14.97
CA ALA A 135 -12.01 12.57 -15.39
C ALA A 135 -12.54 12.63 -16.83
N GLU A 136 -12.01 11.79 -17.74
CA GLU A 136 -12.53 11.70 -19.12
C GLU A 136 -13.87 10.96 -19.17
N LEU A 137 -14.00 9.86 -18.45
CA LEU A 137 -15.25 9.08 -18.39
C LEU A 137 -16.38 9.85 -17.68
N GLU A 138 -16.07 10.69 -16.69
CA GLU A 138 -17.05 11.54 -15.99
C GLU A 138 -17.71 12.57 -16.93
N LYS A 139 -17.01 12.99 -17.99
CA LYS A 139 -17.55 13.96 -18.97
C LYS A 139 -18.51 13.34 -19.97
N LYS A 140 -18.53 12.01 -20.08
CA LYS A 140 -19.35 11.27 -21.05
C LYS A 140 -20.74 10.99 -20.49
N GLY A 141 -21.69 10.76 -21.38
CA GLY A 141 -23.02 10.32 -20.97
C GLY A 141 -22.97 8.92 -20.37
N ALA A 142 -23.70 8.66 -19.28
CA ALA A 142 -23.71 7.33 -18.65
C ALA A 142 -24.08 6.19 -19.63
N THR A 143 -24.98 6.46 -20.58
CA THR A 143 -25.40 5.49 -21.60
C THR A 143 -24.53 5.49 -22.86
N GLU A 144 -23.50 6.33 -22.91
CA GLU A 144 -22.58 6.41 -24.05
C GLU A 144 -21.70 5.15 -24.10
N CYS A 145 -21.44 4.66 -25.31
CA CYS A 145 -20.52 3.55 -25.54
C CYS A 145 -19.15 4.12 -25.92
N LEU A 146 -18.09 3.62 -25.28
CA LEU A 146 -16.73 3.94 -25.69
C LEU A 146 -16.49 3.44 -27.11
N ASP A 147 -15.78 4.23 -27.91
CA ASP A 147 -15.39 3.81 -29.25
C ASP A 147 -14.17 2.87 -29.21
N GLU A 148 -13.84 2.25 -30.35
CA GLU A 148 -12.72 1.30 -30.41
C GLU A 148 -11.35 1.94 -30.09
N GLU A 149 -11.17 3.23 -30.39
CA GLU A 149 -9.92 3.94 -30.13
C GLU A 149 -9.78 4.22 -28.64
N GLU A 150 -10.85 4.70 -28.00
CA GLU A 150 -10.96 4.91 -26.56
C GLU A 150 -10.73 3.61 -25.79
N ILE A 151 -11.36 2.52 -26.20
CA ILE A 151 -11.16 1.18 -25.61
C ILE A 151 -9.69 0.76 -25.70
N ARG A 152 -9.07 0.86 -26.88
CA ARG A 152 -7.66 0.46 -27.07
C ARG A 152 -6.73 1.33 -26.23
N GLN A 153 -6.95 2.64 -26.21
CA GLN A 153 -6.12 3.60 -25.47
C GLN A 153 -6.27 3.42 -23.96
N LEU A 154 -7.50 3.24 -23.46
CA LEU A 154 -7.79 2.99 -22.04
C LEU A 154 -7.12 1.69 -21.57
N LYS A 155 -7.27 0.60 -22.32
CA LYS A 155 -6.64 -0.69 -21.98
C LYS A 155 -5.11 -0.60 -21.98
N MET A 156 -4.52 0.05 -22.99
CA MET A 156 -3.07 0.24 -23.04
C MET A 156 -2.57 1.02 -21.82
N ASP A 157 -3.25 2.10 -21.47
CA ASP A 157 -2.88 2.94 -20.34
C ASP A 157 -3.06 2.24 -18.98
N LEU A 158 -4.14 1.46 -18.81
CA LEU A 158 -4.31 0.61 -17.64
C LEU A 158 -3.24 -0.49 -17.56
N THR A 159 -2.82 -1.04 -18.70
CA THR A 159 -1.77 -2.07 -18.76
C THR A 159 -0.43 -1.50 -18.32
N ARG A 160 -0.06 -0.32 -18.84
CA ARG A 160 1.15 0.40 -18.42
C ARG A 160 1.11 0.77 -16.94
N SER A 161 -0.05 1.23 -16.46
CA SER A 161 -0.28 1.55 -15.05
C SER A 161 -0.10 0.31 -14.16
N TYR A 162 -0.65 -0.83 -14.58
CA TYR A 162 -0.53 -2.11 -13.87
C TYR A 162 0.91 -2.67 -13.89
N GLU A 163 1.63 -2.55 -15.01
CA GLU A 163 3.05 -2.89 -15.07
C GLU A 163 3.89 -2.02 -14.13
N GLY A 164 3.63 -0.71 -14.10
CA GLY A 164 4.25 0.20 -13.14
C GLY A 164 3.94 -0.19 -11.70
N PHE A 165 2.68 -0.56 -11.42
CA PHE A 165 2.29 -1.06 -10.10
C PHE A 165 3.06 -2.33 -9.72
N LYS A 166 3.15 -3.33 -10.62
CA LYS A 166 3.92 -4.55 -10.39
C LYS A 166 5.40 -4.31 -10.13
N GLN A 167 6.00 -3.33 -10.80
CA GLN A 167 7.41 -2.97 -10.60
C GLN A 167 7.68 -2.30 -9.25
N MET A 168 6.64 -1.74 -8.61
CA MET A 168 6.75 -1.14 -7.28
C MET A 168 6.61 -2.15 -6.13
N LEU A 169 6.05 -3.34 -6.39
CA LEU A 169 5.89 -4.43 -5.41
C LEU A 169 7.22 -5.18 -5.20
#